data_AF-H0I0D6-F1
#
_entry.id   AF-H0I0D6-F1
#
_cell.length_a   1.000
_cell.length_b   1.000
_cell.length_c   1.000
_cell.angle_alpha   90.00
_cell.angle_beta   90.00
_cell.angle_gamma   90.00
#
_symmetry.space_group_name_H-M   'P 1'
#
loop_
_entity.id
_entity.type
_entity.pdbx_description
1 polymer ?
#
loop_
_entity_poly.entity_id
_entity_poly.type
_entity_poly.pdbx_seq_one_letter_code
_entity_poly.pdbx_strand_id
1 'polypeptide(L)' 'MRVTTDLFVSALVRRIFAAGGFAAVVKRGATEAGAVFVIARGRLGDASLYGPAPQ' A
#
# COMPACT_ATOMS: atom_id res chain seq x y z
N MET A 1 -9.55 -5.29 -14.57
CA MET A 1 -9.09 -3.89 -14.68
C MET A 1 -7.57 -3.89 -14.47
N ARG A 2 -6.77 -3.35 -15.39
CA ARG A 2 -5.29 -3.23 -15.23
C ARG A 2 -4.99 -1.78 -14.82
N VAL A 3 -4.33 -1.60 -13.68
CA VAL A 3 -3.92 -0.29 -13.16
C VAL A 3 -2.41 -0.30 -12.93
N THR A 4 -1.76 0.86 -13.05
CA THR A 4 -0.33 0.98 -12.74
C THR A 4 -0.10 0.90 -11.23
N THR A 5 1.08 0.42 -10.83
CA THR A 5 1.48 0.33 -9.43
C THR A 5 1.45 1.71 -8.75
N ASP A 6 1.90 2.76 -9.43
CA ASP A 6 1.91 4.12 -8.87
C ASP A 6 0.49 4.66 -8.61
N LEU A 7 -0.46 4.39 -9.52
CA LEU A 7 -1.85 4.75 -9.34
C LEU A 7 -2.47 4.00 -8.16
N PHE A 8 -2.23 2.69 -8.06
CA PHE A 8 -2.73 1.87 -6.95
C PHE A 8 -2.24 2.38 -5.58
N VAL A 9 -0.93 2.62 -5.45
CA VAL A 9 -0.32 3.10 -4.20
C VAL A 9 -0.86 4.49 -3.84
N SER A 10 -0.95 5.39 -4.82
CA SER A 10 -1.50 6.74 -4.61
C SER A 10 -2.96 6.72 -4.14
N ALA A 11 -3.79 5.85 -4.73
CA ALA A 11 -5.18 5.67 -4.32
C ALA A 11 -5.30 5.09 -2.91
N LEU A 12 -4.46 4.09 -2.57
CA LEU A 12 -4.42 3.49 -1.24
C LEU A 12 -4.06 4.51 -0.15
N VAL A 13 -3.01 5.31 -0.38
CA VAL A 13 -2.58 6.36 0.55
C VAL A 13 -3.71 7.36 0.79
N ARG A 14 -4.34 7.88 -0.28
CA ARG A 14 -5.47 8.81 -0.16
C ARG A 14 -6.62 8.22 0.64
N ARG A 15 -6.97 6.95 0.41
CA ARG A 15 -8.03 6.26 1.15
C ARG A 15 -7.71 6.15 2.63
N ILE A 16 -6.47 5.85 3.01
CA ILE A 16 -6.08 5.75 4.42
C ILE A 16 -6.18 7.11 5.11
N PHE A 17 -5.70 8.18 4.47
CA PHE A 17 -5.84 9.54 5.01
C PHE A 17 -7.30 9.97 5.13
N ALA A 18 -8.15 9.65 4.15
CA ALA A 18 -9.59 9.92 4.22
C ALA A 18 -10.28 9.17 5.37
N ALA A 19 -9.75 8.02 5.78
CA ALA A 19 -10.19 7.28 6.96
C ALA A 19 -9.56 7.77 8.28
N GLY A 20 -8.79 8.86 8.27
CA GLY A 20 -8.12 9.42 9.44
C GLY A 20 -6.85 8.67 9.87
N GLY A 21 -6.37 7.74 9.04
CA GLY A 21 -5.13 7.01 9.29
C GLY A 21 -3.89 7.75 8.78
N PHE A 22 -2.74 7.11 8.99
CA PHE A 22 -1.45 7.56 8.45
C PHE A 22 -0.87 6.50 7.52
N ALA A 23 -0.34 6.93 6.37
CA ALA A 23 0.34 6.08 5.43
C ALA A 23 1.57 6.78 4.84
N ALA A 24 2.63 6.03 4.59
CA ALA A 24 3.84 6.50 3.95
C ALA A 24 4.41 5.44 2.99
N VAL A 25 5.01 5.89 1.89
CA VAL A 25 5.74 5.00 0.97
C VAL A 25 7.18 4.90 1.46
N VAL A 26 7.53 3.75 2.05
CA VAL A 26 8.88 3.52 2.62
C VAL A 26 9.92 3.09 1.59
N LYS A 27 9.49 2.45 0.49
CA LYS A 27 10.34 2.03 -0.62
C LYS A 27 9.56 2.15 -1.92
N ARG A 28 10.16 2.80 -2.93
CA ARG A 28 9.57 2.94 -4.27
C ARG A 28 10.19 1.92 -5.22
N GLY A 29 9.34 1.24 -5.98
CA GLY A 29 9.73 0.25 -7.00
C GLY A 29 9.30 0.68 -8.40
N ALA A 30 9.10 -0.29 -9.30
CA ALA A 30 8.62 -0.03 -10.66
C ALA A 30 7.22 0.59 -10.65
N THR A 31 7.02 1.64 -11.44
CA THR A 31 5.79 2.44 -11.47
C THR A 31 4.65 1.78 -12.24
N GLU A 32 4.95 1.02 -13.29
CA GLU A 32 3.95 0.43 -14.18
C GLU A 32 3.45 -0.94 -13.70
N ALA A 33 4.34 -1.85 -13.31
CA ALA A 33 4.01 -3.24 -12.97
C ALA A 33 4.88 -3.80 -11.81
N GLY A 34 5.15 -2.96 -10.80
CA GLY A 34 5.84 -3.37 -9.58
C GLY A 34 4.94 -4.13 -8.60
N ALA A 35 5.51 -5.11 -7.90
CA ALA A 35 4.88 -5.76 -6.75
C ALA A 35 4.73 -4.77 -5.58
N VAL A 36 3.58 -4.82 -4.89
CA VAL A 36 3.29 -3.96 -3.74
C VAL A 36 3.21 -4.81 -2.49
N PHE A 37 4.00 -4.43 -1.48
CA PHE A 37 3.91 -4.97 -0.13
C PHE A 37 3.44 -3.86 0.80
N VAL A 38 2.58 -4.19 1.76
CA VAL A 38 2.00 -3.24 2.72
C VAL A 38 2.24 -3.75 4.13
N ILE A 39 2.87 -2.92 4.96
CA ILE A 39 2.96 -3.15 6.40
C ILE A 39 1.84 -2.35 7.07
N ALA A 40 0.89 -3.04 7.70
CA ALA A 40 -0.12 -2.41 8.54
C ALA A 40 0.31 -2.51 10.00
N ARG A 41 0.38 -1.38 10.71
CA ARG A 41 0.72 -1.35 12.13
C ARG A 41 -0.51 -0.98 12.95
N GLY A 42 -0.84 -1.83 13.92
CA GLY A 42 -1.89 -1.57 14.88
C GLY A 42 -1.42 -0.63 15.99
N ARG A 43 -2.37 -0.01 16.69
CA ARG A 43 -2.10 0.90 17.81
C ARG A 43 -1.51 0.18 19.04
N LEU A 44 -1.65 -1.13 19.10
CA LEU A 44 -1.19 -1.97 20.22
C LEU A 44 0.20 -2.57 19.96
N GLY A 45 0.87 -2.16 18.89
CA GLY A 45 2.24 -2.58 18.56
C GLY A 45 2.33 -3.80 17.65
N ASP A 46 1.20 -4.40 17.28
CA ASP A 46 1.14 -5.46 16.28
C ASP A 46 1.44 -4.94 14.87
N ALA A 47 1.97 -5.82 14.01
CA ALA A 47 2.21 -5.50 12.61
C ALA A 47 1.86 -6.71 11.73
N SER A 48 1.19 -6.42 10.61
CA SER A 48 0.85 -7.41 9.57
C SER A 48 1.49 -7.02 8.24
N LEU A 49 2.02 -8.02 7.52
CA LEU A 49 2.59 -7.85 6.19
C LEU A 49 1.64 -8.44 5.15
N TYR A 50 1.21 -7.61 4.20
CA TYR A 50 0.42 -8.02 3.04
C TYR A 50 1.31 -8.00 1.80
N GLY A 51 1.19 -9.04 0.98
CA GLY A 51 1.81 -9.15 -0.34
C GLY A 51 0.77 -9.27 -1.45
N PRO A 52 1.19 -9.26 -2.72
CA PRO A 52 0.29 -9.49 -3.85
C PRO A 52 -0.27 -10.92 -3.78
N ALA A 53 -1.59 -11.04 -4.00
CA ALA A 53 -2.21 -12.35 -4.13
C ALA A 53 -1.77 -13.03 -5.45
N PRO A 54 -1.73 -14.37 -5.51
CA PRO A 54 -1.58 -15.10 -6.77
C PRO A 54 -2.69 -14.67 -7.75
N GLN A 55 -2.31 -14.38 -9.00
CA GLN A 55 -3.18 -13.75 -10.01
C GLN A 55 -3.40 -14.63 -11.24
#